data_AF-A0A3A8JQE3-F1
#
_entry.id   AF-A0A3A8JQE3-F1
#
_cell.length_a   1.000
_cell.length_b   1.000
_cell.length_c   1.000
_cell.angle_alpha   90.00
_cell.angle_beta   90.00
_cell.angle_gamma   90.00
#
_symmetry.space_group_name_H-M   'P 1'
#
loop_
_entity.id
_entity.type
_entity.pdbx_description
1 polymer ?
#
loop_
_entity_poly.entity_id
_entity_poly.type
_entity_poly.pdbx_seq_one_letter_code
_entity_poly.pdbx_strand_id
1 'polypeptide(L)'
;MIQGSGRCHYHPDRAGLGVCVECRRVICRECTTQFEGINRCASCLDTRRKALEGPPPRREWSVAHVVLALVGVVLVWGGVLLAAHAVG
;
A
#
# COMPACT_ATOMS: atom_id res chain seq x y z
N MET A 1 29.23 17.35 -6.05
CA MET A 1 30.23 16.58 -5.28
C MET A 1 29.51 15.38 -4.67
N ILE A 2 29.78 14.17 -5.15
CA ILE A 2 29.23 12.93 -4.58
C ILE A 2 29.98 12.63 -3.29
N GLN A 3 29.40 13.02 -2.15
CA GLN A 3 29.90 12.67 -0.82
C GLN A 3 29.53 11.21 -0.52
N GLY A 4 30.43 10.29 -0.82
CA GLY A 4 30.35 8.93 -0.31
C GLY A 4 31.75 8.45 -0.01
N SER A 5 31.91 7.74 1.10
CA SER A 5 33.17 7.17 1.60
C SER A 5 33.90 6.23 0.62
N GLY A 6 33.44 6.10 -0.63
CA GLY A 6 33.83 5.07 -1.59
C GLY A 6 33.35 3.68 -1.17
N ARG A 7 32.57 3.57 -0.08
CA ARG A 7 32.12 2.29 0.50
C ARG A 7 30.63 2.14 0.39
N CYS A 8 30.16 0.89 0.39
CA CYS A 8 28.74 0.63 0.38
C CYS A 8 28.10 1.06 1.71
N HIS A 9 26.96 1.74 1.63
CA HIS A 9 26.18 2.15 2.79
C HIS A 9 25.72 0.96 3.65
N TYR A 10 25.38 -0.18 3.04
CA TYR A 10 24.90 -1.39 3.73
C TYR A 10 26.03 -2.34 4.14
N HIS A 11 27.15 -2.27 3.44
CA HIS A 11 28.32 -3.11 3.66
C HIS A 11 29.56 -2.22 3.74
N PRO A 12 29.86 -1.67 4.93
CA PRO A 12 31.00 -0.77 5.10
C PRO A 12 32.32 -1.42 4.74
N ASP A 13 32.42 -2.74 4.74
CA ASP A 13 33.58 -3.51 4.31
C ASP A 13 33.76 -3.53 2.77
N ARG A 14 32.72 -3.25 1.98
CA ARG A 14 32.75 -3.38 0.51
C ARG A 14 32.92 -2.06 -0.23
N ALA A 15 33.53 -2.13 -1.40
CA ALA A 15 33.64 -0.99 -2.32
C ALA A 15 32.27 -0.60 -2.88
N GLY A 16 32.03 0.71 -2.91
CA GLY A 16 30.91 1.31 -3.58
C GLY A 16 31.14 1.40 -5.08
N LEU A 17 30.22 0.84 -5.87
CA LEU A 17 30.33 0.78 -7.34
C LEU A 17 29.24 1.59 -8.05
N GLY A 18 28.16 1.92 -7.36
CA GLY A 18 27.07 2.72 -7.90
C GLY A 18 26.49 3.68 -6.87
N VAL A 19 25.74 4.68 -7.35
CA VAL A 19 24.98 5.61 -6.53
C VAL A 19 23.50 5.41 -6.82
N CYS A 20 22.69 5.19 -5.79
CA CYS A 20 21.24 5.13 -5.96
C CYS A 20 20.72 6.51 -6.38
N VAL A 21 19.96 6.59 -7.48
CA VAL A 21 19.46 7.88 -8.00
C VAL A 21 18.48 8.59 -7.06
N GLU A 22 17.78 7.84 -6.21
CA GLU A 22 16.75 8.38 -5.31
C GLU A 22 17.36 8.89 -3.99
N CYS A 23 18.02 8.02 -3.24
CA CYS A 23 18.56 8.35 -1.91
C CYS A 23 20.03 8.81 -1.94
N ARG A 24 20.69 8.79 -3.11
CA ARG A 24 22.10 9.17 -3.34
C ARG A 24 23.14 8.42 -2.50
N ARG A 25 22.76 7.28 -1.92
CA ARG A 25 23.69 6.40 -1.19
C ARG A 25 24.60 5.66 -2.17
N VAL A 26 25.87 5.56 -1.81
CA VAL A 26 26.83 4.69 -2.49
C VAL A 26 26.57 3.24 -2.09
N ILE A 27 26.50 2.34 -3.07
CA ILE A 27 26.14 0.92 -2.90
C ILE A 27 27.05 0.00 -3.70
N CYS A 28 27.30 -1.22 -3.19
CA CYS A 28 28.12 -2.23 -3.85
C CYS A 28 27.34 -2.93 -4.99
N ARG A 29 28.02 -3.85 -5.70
CA ARG A 29 27.44 -4.65 -6.78
C ARG A 29 26.23 -5.48 -6.33
N GLU A 30 26.24 -5.99 -5.10
CA GLU A 30 25.14 -6.83 -4.60
C GLU A 30 23.94 -5.99 -4.14
N CYS A 31 24.18 -4.77 -3.65
CA CYS A 31 23.12 -3.87 -3.19
C CYS A 31 22.52 -3.00 -4.31
N THR A 32 23.20 -2.91 -5.46
CA THR A 32 22.69 -2.18 -6.63
C THR A 32 21.80 -3.08 -7.49
N THR A 33 20.65 -2.55 -7.85
CA THR A 33 19.76 -3.15 -8.84
C THR A 33 19.56 -2.13 -9.94
N GLN A 34 19.86 -2.52 -11.18
CA GLN A 34 19.52 -1.69 -12.33
C GLN A 34 18.03 -1.85 -12.63
N PHE A 35 17.31 -0.74 -12.55
CA PHE A 35 15.92 -0.65 -12.97
C PHE A 35 15.83 0.48 -13.99
N GLU A 36 15.24 0.24 -15.16
CA GLU A 36 15.24 1.22 -16.27
C GLU A 36 16.67 1.71 -16.64
N GLY A 37 17.69 0.85 -16.51
CA GLY A 37 19.10 1.20 -16.77
C GLY A 37 19.74 2.12 -15.70
N ILE A 38 19.05 2.40 -14.59
CA ILE A 38 19.53 3.29 -13.53
C ILE A 38 19.71 2.51 -12.23
N ASN A 39 20.83 2.77 -11.54
CA ASN A 39 21.14 2.16 -10.25
C ASN A 39 20.16 2.62 -9.17
N ARG A 40 19.52 1.66 -8.50
CA ARG A 40 18.67 1.86 -7.32
C ARG A 40 19.04 0.86 -6.22
N CYS A 41 18.84 1.25 -4.97
CA CYS A 41 18.99 0.34 -3.83
C CYS A 41 17.67 -0.39 -3.55
N ALA A 42 17.77 -1.53 -2.87
CA ALA A 42 16.61 -2.37 -2.54
C ALA A 42 15.50 -1.63 -1.78
N SER A 43 15.85 -0.76 -0.82
CA SER A 43 14.85 -0.01 -0.04
C SER A 43 14.05 0.97 -0.89
N CYS A 44 14.71 1.66 -1.82
CA CYS A 44 14.05 2.57 -2.75
C CYS A 44 13.14 1.82 -3.74
N LEU A 45 13.60 0.68 -4.24
CA LEU A 45 12.79 -0.18 -5.10
C LEU A 45 11.57 -0.74 -4.39
N ASP A 46 11.66 -1.14 -3.13
CA ASP A 46 10.50 -1.60 -2.36
C ASP A 46 9.46 -0.47 -2.16
N THR A 47 9.91 0.76 -1.87
CA THR A 47 9.01 1.92 -1.82
C THR A 47 8.28 2.12 -3.14
N ARG A 48 9.00 2.05 -4.27
CA ARG A 48 8.41 2.17 -5.61
C ARG A 48 7.46 1.02 -5.92
N ARG A 49 7.80 -0.20 -5.52
CA ARG A 49 6.94 -1.39 -5.65
C ARG A 49 5.62 -1.19 -4.90
N LYS A 50 5.67 -0.73 -3.65
CA LYS A 50 4.47 -0.43 -2.84
C LYS A 50 3.60 0.67 -3.45
N ALA A 51 4.22 1.69 -4.05
CA ALA A 51 3.47 2.73 -4.75
C ALA A 51 2.69 2.19 -5.96
N LEU A 52 3.14 1.07 -6.56
CA LEU A 52 2.47 0.40 -7.67
C LEU A 52 1.37 -0.58 -7.22
N GLU A 53 1.30 -0.95 -5.93
CA GLU A 53 0.33 -1.94 -5.43
C GLU A 53 -1.14 -1.45 -5.48
N GLY A 54 -1.37 -0.20 -5.88
CA GLY A 54 -2.69 0.37 -6.03
C GLY A 54 -3.45 0.49 -4.70
N PRO A 55 -4.61 1.16 -4.69
CA PRO A 55 -5.48 1.11 -3.53
C PRO A 55 -5.95 -0.34 -3.29
N PRO A 56 -6.18 -0.74 -2.03
CA PRO A 56 -6.76 -2.04 -1.73
C PRO A 56 -8.08 -2.24 -2.49
N PRO A 57 -8.46 -3.49 -2.80
CA PRO A 57 -9.71 -3.76 -3.49
C PRO A 57 -10.88 -3.10 -2.75
N ARG A 58 -11.77 -2.45 -3.51
CA ARG A 58 -12.95 -1.77 -2.96
C ARG A 58 -13.80 -2.82 -2.25
N ARG A 59 -13.93 -2.71 -0.93
CA ARG A 59 -14.80 -3.60 -0.14
C ARG A 59 -16.26 -3.20 -0.38
N GLU A 60 -16.92 -3.88 -1.29
CA GLU A 60 -18.31 -3.57 -1.69
C GLU A 60 -19.33 -3.71 -0.55
N TRP A 61 -19.04 -4.57 0.44
CA TRP A 61 -19.90 -4.79 1.59
C TRP A 61 -19.26 -4.20 2.85
N SER A 62 -19.74 -3.04 3.27
CA SER A 62 -19.40 -2.47 4.58
C SER A 62 -20.45 -2.85 5.62
N VAL A 63 -20.07 -2.82 6.91
CA VAL A 63 -21.01 -3.00 8.04
C VAL A 63 -22.21 -2.06 7.92
N ALA A 64 -22.00 -0.84 7.41
CA ALA A 64 -23.07 0.12 7.18
C ALA A 64 -24.12 -0.38 6.17
N HIS A 65 -23.72 -1.10 5.11
CA HIS A 65 -24.66 -1.70 4.16
C HIS A 65 -25.50 -2.80 4.84
N VAL A 66 -24.88 -3.62 5.68
CA VAL A 66 -25.58 -4.67 6.44
C VAL A 66 -26.57 -4.05 7.42
N VAL A 67 -26.15 -3.03 8.17
CA VAL A 67 -27.01 -2.31 9.11
C VAL A 67 -28.17 -1.65 8.38
N LEU A 68 -27.92 -0.98 7.24
CA LEU A 68 -28.95 -0.35 6.43
C LEU A 68 -29.99 -1.38 5.94
N ALA A 69 -29.53 -2.55 5.47
CA ALA A 69 -30.40 -3.63 5.06
C ALA A 69 -31.28 -4.13 6.22
N LEU A 70 -30.70 -4.35 7.40
CA LEU A 70 -31.45 -4.78 8.59
C LEU A 70 -32.49 -3.74 9.03
N VAL A 71 -32.13 -2.46 9.03
CA VAL A 71 -33.07 -1.36 9.35
C VAL A 71 -34.22 -1.35 8.34
N GLY A 72 -33.94 -1.49 7.04
CA GLY A 72 -34.97 -1.58 6.01
C GLY A 72 -35.94 -2.74 6.25
N VAL A 73 -35.43 -3.94 6.57
CA VAL A 73 -36.25 -5.11 6.90
C VAL A 73 -37.14 -4.85 8.12
N VAL A 74 -36.58 -4.28 9.19
CA VAL A 74 -37.33 -3.96 10.41
C VAL A 74 -38.45 -2.95 10.14
N LEU A 75 -38.16 -1.89 9.37
CA LEU A 75 -39.17 -0.86 9.04
C LEU A 75 -40.30 -1.42 8.20
N VAL A 76 -39.99 -2.22 7.18
CA VAL A 76 -41.00 -2.84 6.31
C VAL A 76 -41.88 -3.80 7.10
N TRP A 77 -41.28 -4.74 7.84
CA TRP A 77 -42.04 -5.75 8.57
C TRP A 77 -42.79 -5.17 9.76
N GLY A 78 -42.18 -4.23 10.48
CA GLY A 78 -42.84 -3.49 11.56
C GLY A 78 -44.05 -2.71 11.06
N GLY A 79 -43.95 -2.05 9.90
CA GLY A 79 -45.08 -1.36 9.27
C GLY A 79 -46.23 -2.30 8.89
N VAL A 80 -45.92 -3.47 8.31
CA VAL A 80 -46.92 -4.49 7.96
C VAL A 80 -47.65 -4.99 9.21
N LEU A 81 -46.92 -5.31 10.29
CA LEU A 81 -47.51 -5.80 11.53
C LEU A 81 -48.41 -4.75 12.19
N LEU A 82 -47.96 -3.50 12.26
CA LEU A 82 -48.75 -2.40 12.80
C LEU A 82 -50.04 -2.18 11.99
N ALA A 83 -49.96 -2.19 10.66
CA ALA A 83 -51.13 -2.08 9.80
C ALA A 83 -52.11 -3.25 10.01
N ALA A 84 -51.60 -4.48 10.14
CA ALA A 84 -52.42 -5.65 10.41
C ALA A 84 -53.17 -5.55 11.75
N HIS A 85 -52.51 -5.04 12.81
CA HIS A 85 -53.14 -4.82 14.12
C HIS A 85 -54.11 -3.63 14.16
N ALA A 86 -53.98 -2.65 13.26
CA ALA A 86 -54.87 -1.49 13.20
C ALA A 86 -56.18 -1.76 12.45
N VAL A 87 -56.23 -2.83 11.63
CA VAL A 87 -57.37 -3.17 10.76
C VAL A 87 -58.15 -4.39 11.26
N GLY A 88 -57.60 -5.16 12.19
CA GLY A 88 -58.27 -6.29 12.86
C GLY A 88 -58.87 -5.90 14.21
#